data_AF-A0A940V336-F1
#
_entry.id   AF-A0A940V336-F1
#
_cell.length_a   1.000
_cell.length_b   1.000
_cell.length_c   1.000
_cell.angle_alpha   90.00
_cell.angle_beta   90.00
_cell.angle_gamma   90.00
#
_symmetry.space_group_name_H-M   'P 1'
#
loop_
_entity.id
_entity.type
_entity.pdbx_description
1 polymer ?
#
loop_
_entity_poly.entity_id
_entity_poly.type
_entity_poly.pdbx_seq_one_letter_code
_entity_poly.pdbx_strand_id
1 'polypeptide(L)' 'RIVYRDEIINRVWGYEYNKKSRTLDIHIRSLRQKLGEAGAGCIKTIRNVGYRFIIEL' A
#
# COMPACT_ATOMS: atom_id res chain seq x y z
N ARG A 1 6.28 -5.02 -10.00
CA ARG A 1 4.85 -5.14 -10.42
C ARG A 1 4.02 -4.10 -9.66
N ILE A 2 2.96 -3.55 -10.26
CA ILE A 2 1.98 -2.71 -9.56
C ILE A 2 0.91 -3.62 -8.94
N VAL A 3 0.54 -3.36 -7.69
CA VAL A 3 -0.57 -4.03 -7.00
C VAL A 3 -1.69 -3.03 -6.81
N TYR A 4 -2.89 -3.35 -7.30
CA TYR A 4 -4.05 -2.46 -7.26
C TYR A 4 -4.60 -2.34 -5.84
N ARG A 5 -5.24 -1.21 -5.54
CA ARG A 5 -5.81 -0.96 -4.20
C ARG A 5 -6.81 -2.03 -3.79
N ASP A 6 -7.71 -2.41 -4.70
CA ASP A 6 -8.72 -3.43 -4.44
C ASP A 6 -8.09 -4.81 -4.25
N GLU A 7 -7.02 -5.14 -4.99
CA GLU A 7 -6.27 -6.38 -4.79
C GLU A 7 -5.64 -6.43 -3.38
N ILE A 8 -5.05 -5.33 -2.91
CA ILE A 8 -4.46 -5.27 -1.56
C ILE A 8 -5.54 -5.38 -0.50
N ILE A 9 -6.65 -4.65 -0.66
CA ILE A 9 -7.77 -4.68 0.28
C ILE A 9 -8.34 -6.09 0.39
N ASN A 10 -8.62 -6.73 -0.74
CA ASN A 10 -9.20 -8.07 -0.79
C ASN A 10 -8.26 -9.11 -0.19
N ARG A 11 -6.95 -9.01 -0.43
CA ARG A 11 -5.96 -9.97 0.12
C ARG A 11 -5.71 -9.81 1.61
N VAL A 12 -5.76 -8.59 2.14
CA VAL A 12 -5.43 -8.31 3.55
C VAL A 12 -6.66 -8.38 4.46
N TRP A 13 -7.81 -7.90 4.00
CA TRP A 13 -9.04 -7.82 4.80
C TRP A 13 -10.20 -8.68 4.28
N GLY A 14 -10.10 -9.23 3.06
CA GLY A 14 -11.18 -10.02 2.44
C GLY A 14 -12.19 -9.18 1.64
N TYR A 15 -13.02 -9.87 0.85
CA TYR A 15 -14.02 -9.25 -0.04
C TYR A 15 -15.16 -8.53 0.72
N GLU A 16 -15.48 -8.98 1.93
CA GLU A 16 -16.53 -8.40 2.77
C GLU A 16 -16.14 -7.04 3.38
N TYR A 17 -14.89 -6.60 3.15
CA TYR A 17 -14.36 -5.36 3.70
C TYR A 17 -14.92 -4.14 2.94
N ASN A 18 -16.11 -3.68 3.34
CA ASN A 18 -16.81 -2.54 2.75
C ASN A 18 -16.26 -1.15 3.15
N LYS A 19 -15.04 -1.07 3.73
CA LYS A 19 -14.48 0.21 4.17
C LYS A 19 -13.67 0.86 3.04
N LYS A 20 -14.26 1.91 2.48
CA LYS A 20 -13.72 2.83 1.46
C LYS A 20 -12.21 3.08 1.62
N SER A 21 -11.50 3.06 0.47
CA SER A 21 -10.14 3.48 0.10
C SER A 21 -9.17 4.13 1.13
N ARG A 22 -9.64 4.87 2.14
CA ARG A 22 -8.80 5.61 3.11
C ARG A 22 -8.07 4.70 4.11
N THR A 23 -8.62 3.53 4.48
CA THR A 23 -7.92 2.64 5.43
C THR A 23 -6.58 2.18 4.88
N LEU A 24 -6.53 1.84 3.59
CA LEU A 24 -5.31 1.38 2.93
C LEU A 24 -4.19 2.44 2.97
N ASP A 25 -4.50 3.71 2.64
CA ASP A 25 -3.49 4.77 2.68
C ASP A 25 -2.92 5.00 4.09
N ILE A 26 -3.77 4.90 5.12
CA ILE A 26 -3.34 5.03 6.52
C ILE A 26 -2.36 3.92 6.87
N HIS A 27 -2.67 2.68 6.51
CA HIS A 27 -1.78 1.55 6.73
C HIS A 27 -0.47 1.68 5.97
N ILE A 28 -0.50 2.14 4.70
CA ILE A 28 0.73 2.37 3.93
C ILE A 28 1.56 3.50 4.54
N ARG A 29 0.94 4.58 5.01
CA ARG A 29 1.65 5.66 5.73
C ARG A 29 2.33 5.13 6.98
N SER A 30 1.60 4.38 7.81
CA SER A 30 2.15 3.80 9.04
C SER A 30 3.28 2.80 8.75
N LEU A 31 3.12 1.97 7.71
CA LEU A 31 4.15 1.02 7.28
C LEU A 31 5.42 1.73 6.84
N ARG A 32 5.32 2.78 6.02
CA ARG A 32 6.48 3.58 5.61
C ARG A 32 7.21 4.19 6.81
N GLN A 33 6.46 4.72 7.79
CA GLN A 33 7.05 5.25 9.03
C GLN A 33 7.80 4.19 9.83
N LYS A 34 7.23 2.99 9.98
CA LYS A 34 7.87 1.87 10.70
C LYS A 34 9.13 1.34 10.01
N LEU A 35 9.20 1.46 8.69
CA LEU A 35 10.34 1.05 7.89
C LEU A 35 11.44 2.12 7.80
N GLY A 36 11.29 3.28 8.43
CA GLY A 36 12.29 4.34 8.45
C GLY A 36 12.67 4.83 7.04
N GLU A 37 13.95 5.15 6.83
CA GLU A 37 14.47 5.65 5.55
C GLU A 37 14.23 4.67 4.39
N ALA A 38 14.37 3.36 4.64
CA ALA A 38 14.06 2.32 3.67
C ALA A 38 12.57 2.35 3.27
N GLY A 39 11.67 2.63 4.21
CA GLY A 39 10.22 2.70 3.95
C GLY A 39 9.82 3.73 2.90
N ALA A 40 10.47 4.90 2.92
CA ALA A 40 10.22 5.97 1.96
C ALA A 40 10.66 5.58 0.55
N GLY A 41 11.77 4.84 0.42
CA GLY A 41 12.30 4.36 -0.87
C GLY A 41 11.58 3.13 -1.41
N CYS A 42 11.12 2.22 -0.55
CA CYS A 42 10.68 0.91 -0.99
C CYS A 42 9.21 0.80 -1.41
N ILE A 43 8.33 1.71 -0.99
CA ILE A 43 6.90 1.65 -1.34
C ILE A 43 6.53 2.90 -2.13
N LYS A 44 6.36 2.78 -3.45
CA LYS A 44 5.94 3.89 -4.32
C LYS A 44 4.44 3.93 -4.53
N THR A 45 3.85 5.11 -4.36
CA THR A 45 2.43 5.36 -4.70
C THR A 45 2.29 5.54 -6.21
N ILE A 46 1.38 4.78 -6.83
CA ILE A 46 0.89 5.05 -8.19
C ILE A 46 -0.49 5.68 -8.04
N ARG A 47 -0.58 6.99 -8.24
CA ARG A 47 -1.77 7.79 -7.94
C ARG A 47 -3.01 7.22 -8.64
N ASN A 48 -4.11 7.07 -7.89
CA ASN A 48 -5.38 6.47 -8.32
C ASN A 48 -5.32 5.00 -8.78
N VAL A 49 -4.17 4.31 -8.66
CA VAL A 49 -4.00 2.92 -9.12
C VAL A 49 -3.71 1.98 -7.95
N GLY A 50 -2.70 2.28 -7.14
CA GLY A 50 -2.22 1.36 -6.12
C GLY A 50 -0.78 1.63 -5.70
N TYR A 51 -0.04 0.57 -5.39
CA TYR A 51 1.33 0.68 -4.89
C TYR A 51 2.26 -0.28 -5.63
N ARG A 52 3.53 0.11 -5.67
CA ARG A 52 4.61 -0.71 -6.19
C ARG A 52 5.69 -0.81 -5.13
N PHE A 53 6.11 -2.03 -4.83
CA PHE A 53 7.34 -2.26 -4.08
C PHE A 53 8.54 -2.06 -5.02
N ILE A 54 9.52 -1.30 -4.56
CA ILE A 54 10.77 -1.02 -5.26
C ILE A 54 11.89 -1.49 -4.35
N ILE A 55 12.80 -2.27 -4.91
CA ILE A 55 14.08 -2.59 -4.30
C ILE A 55 15.06 -1.76 -5.11
N GLU A 56 15.51 -0.62 -4.57
CA GLU A 56 16.78 -0.06 -5.03
C GLU A 56 17.86 -0.85 -4.31
N LEU A 57 18.71 -1.53 -5.07
CA LEU A 57 19.96 -2.11 -4.59
C LEU A 57 20.98 -0.99 -4.40
#